data_AF-I9G5T0-F1
#
_entry.id   AF-I9G5T0-F1
#
_cell.length_a   1.000
_cell.length_b   1.000
_cell.length_c   1.000
_cell.angle_alpha   90.00
_cell.angle_beta   90.00
_cell.angle_gamma   90.00
#
_symmetry.space_group_name_H-M   'P 1'
#
loop_
_entity.id
_entity.type
_entity.pdbx_description
1 polymer ?
#
loop_
_entity_poly.entity_id
_entity_poly.type
_entity_poly.pdbx_seq_one_letter_code
_entity_poly.pdbx_strand_id
1 'polypeptide(L)'
;MNEQIWKYIAELSTPGFFVTADIMYEGEEFPVDIKAFIIDKLALIETGILARKFTFHSGGWRIHLTFFPTDRVVDERYALKNKMIKWGKYKK
;
A
#
# COMPACT_ATOMS: atom_id res chain seq x y z
N MET A 1 -1.36 -11.44 12.74
CA MET A 1 -1.97 -11.51 11.39
C MET A 1 -1.58 -10.31 10.54
N ASN A 2 -1.78 -9.08 11.03
CA ASN A 2 -1.58 -7.85 10.27
C ASN A 2 -0.13 -7.63 9.79
N GLU A 3 0.86 -7.87 10.66
CA GLU A 3 2.27 -7.75 10.27
C GLU A 3 2.67 -8.75 9.17
N GLN A 4 2.06 -9.94 9.14
CA GLN A 4 2.30 -10.92 8.08
C GLN A 4 1.71 -10.45 6.75
N ILE A 5 0.53 -9.82 6.77
CA ILE A 5 -0.08 -9.24 5.56
C ILE A 5 0.74 -8.05 5.05
N TRP A 6 1.19 -7.16 5.94
CA TRP A 6 2.04 -6.05 5.53
C TRP A 6 3.38 -6.51 4.98
N LYS A 7 4.03 -7.48 5.63
CA LYS A 7 5.25 -8.09 5.12
C LYS A 7 5.02 -8.75 3.77
N TYR A 8 3.92 -9.48 3.63
CA TYR A 8 3.55 -10.13 2.37
C TYR A 8 3.36 -9.13 1.24
N ILE A 9 2.65 -8.02 1.48
CA ILE A 9 2.46 -6.95 0.48
C ILE A 9 3.79 -6.26 0.17
N ALA A 10 4.65 -6.02 1.17
CA ALA A 10 5.95 -5.39 0.98
C ALA A 10 6.95 -6.29 0.23
N GLU A 11 6.83 -7.61 0.34
CA GLU A 11 7.64 -8.59 -0.39
C GLU A 11 7.15 -8.82 -1.83
N LEU A 12 5.99 -8.28 -2.23
CA LEU A 12 5.55 -8.33 -3.61
C LEU A 12 6.39 -7.41 -4.48
N SER A 13 6.93 -7.97 -5.57
CA SER A 13 7.65 -7.18 -6.57
C SER A 13 6.67 -6.33 -7.36
N THR A 14 6.66 -5.03 -7.12
CA THR A 14 5.86 -4.03 -7.84
C THR A 14 6.79 -3.05 -8.55
N PRO A 15 7.41 -3.45 -9.67
CA PRO A 15 8.41 -2.62 -10.36
C PRO A 15 7.79 -1.27 -10.79
N GLY A 16 8.47 -0.17 -10.49
CA GLY A 16 8.01 1.17 -10.84
C GLY A 16 6.87 1.74 -9.98
N PHE A 17 6.37 0.98 -9.00
CA PHE A 17 5.28 1.39 -8.12
C PHE A 17 5.53 1.04 -6.65
N PHE A 18 5.17 1.94 -5.75
CA PHE A 18 5.09 1.72 -4.32
C PHE A 18 3.63 1.47 -3.93
N VAL A 19 3.36 0.36 -3.24
CA VAL A 19 2.01 -0.01 -2.83
C VAL A 19 1.85 0.21 -1.34
N THR A 20 0.80 0.93 -0.97
CA THR A 20 0.36 1.08 0.43
C THR A 20 -0.95 0.32 0.63
N ALA A 21 -1.12 -0.26 1.81
CA ALA A 21 -2.30 -1.03 2.18
C ALA A 21 -2.87 -0.50 3.49
N ASP A 22 -4.13 -0.06 3.46
CA ASP A 22 -4.87 0.42 4.62
C ASP A 22 -6.02 -0.56 4.90
N ILE A 23 -5.96 -1.24 6.04
CA ILE A 23 -6.87 -2.31 6.41
C ILE A 23 -8.04 -1.68 7.17
N MET A 24 -9.23 -1.68 6.56
CA MET A 24 -10.44 -1.13 7.16
C MET A 24 -11.21 -2.18 7.97
N TYR A 25 -11.23 -3.41 7.46
CA TYR A 25 -11.85 -4.55 8.13
C TYR A 25 -10.91 -5.74 8.02
N GLU A 26 -10.71 -6.41 9.15
CA GLU A 26 -9.91 -7.62 9.27
C GLU A 26 -10.82 -8.84 9.12
N GLY A 27 -10.46 -9.75 8.22
CA GLY A 27 -11.08 -11.06 8.14
C GLY A 27 -10.37 -12.08 9.05
N GLU A 28 -11.04 -13.19 9.32
CA GLU A 28 -10.47 -14.25 10.18
C GLU A 28 -9.42 -15.10 9.45
N GLU A 29 -9.50 -15.20 8.11
CA GLU A 29 -8.63 -16.05 7.29
C GLU A 29 -7.60 -15.22 6.50
N PHE A 30 -6.43 -15.77 6.19
CA PHE A 30 -5.43 -15.03 5.41
C PHE A 30 -5.89 -14.79 3.96
N PRO A 31 -5.86 -13.55 3.43
CA PRO A 31 -6.39 -13.26 2.10
C PRO A 31 -5.40 -13.70 1.00
N VAL A 32 -5.48 -14.95 0.57
CA VAL A 32 -4.59 -15.53 -0.46
C VAL A 32 -4.72 -14.85 -1.84
N ASP A 33 -5.89 -14.31 -2.15
CA ASP A 33 -6.19 -13.68 -3.44
C ASP A 33 -5.61 -12.26 -3.58
N ILE A 34 -5.12 -11.66 -2.48
CA ILE A 34 -4.63 -10.28 -2.48
C ILE A 34 -3.47 -10.08 -3.44
N LYS A 35 -2.62 -11.11 -3.60
CA LYS A 35 -1.49 -11.09 -4.53
C LYS A 35 -1.95 -11.01 -5.97
N ALA A 36 -2.89 -11.88 -6.36
CA ALA A 36 -3.44 -11.89 -7.72
C ALA A 36 -4.14 -10.55 -8.02
N PHE A 37 -4.86 -10.00 -7.03
CA PHE A 37 -5.50 -8.70 -7.15
C PHE A 37 -4.48 -7.57 -7.37
N ILE A 38 -3.38 -7.52 -6.61
CA ILE A 38 -2.34 -6.48 -6.78
C ILE A 38 -1.71 -6.55 -8.18
N ILE A 39 -1.40 -7.76 -8.67
CA ILE A 39 -0.81 -7.96 -10.01
C ILE A 39 -1.79 -7.54 -11.11
N ASP A 40 -3.07 -7.92 -11.00
CA ASP A 40 -4.12 -7.50 -11.92
C ASP A 40 -4.25 -5.97 -11.98
N LYS A 41 -4.25 -5.30 -10.82
CA LYS A 41 -4.34 -3.82 -10.77
C LYS A 41 -3.07 -3.14 -11.28
N LEU A 42 -1.89 -3.72 -11.08
CA LEU A 42 -0.66 -3.22 -11.69
C LEU A 42 -0.72 -3.28 -13.21
N ALA A 43 -1.14 -4.42 -13.78
CA ALA A 43 -1.28 -4.55 -15.22
C ALA A 43 -2.28 -3.51 -15.78
N LEU A 44 -3.40 -3.28 -15.09
CA LEU A 44 -4.36 -2.23 -15.47
C LEU A 44 -3.78 -0.80 -15.38
N ILE A 45 -2.92 -0.55 -14.40
CA ILE A 45 -2.22 0.72 -14.29
C ILE A 45 -1.24 0.92 -15.45
N GLU A 46 -0.52 -0.14 -15.83
CA GLU A 46 0.42 -0.14 -16.95
C GLU A 46 -0.28 0.05 -18.30
N THR A 47 -1.51 -0.45 -18.46
CA THR A 47 -2.33 -0.19 -19.65
C THR A 47 -2.87 1.24 -19.73
N GLY A 48 -2.64 2.08 -18.72
CA GLY A 48 -2.92 3.51 -18.76
C GLY A 48 -4.10 3.96 -17.89
N ILE A 49 -4.59 3.12 -16.98
CA ILE A 49 -5.63 3.55 -16.04
C ILE A 49 -5.09 4.65 -15.10
N LEU A 50 -5.90 5.72 -14.96
CA LEU A 50 -5.60 6.84 -14.06
C LEU A 50 -5.92 6.53 -12.60
N ALA A 51 -6.80 5.55 -12.32
CA ALA A 51 -7.14 5.14 -10.97
C ALA A 51 -5.91 4.54 -10.25
N ARG A 52 -5.64 5.03 -9.04
CA ARG A 52 -4.51 4.61 -8.20
C ARG A 52 -4.91 4.02 -6.86
N LYS A 53 -6.18 4.13 -6.48
CA LYS A 53 -6.73 3.58 -5.25
C LYS A 53 -7.75 2.51 -5.60
N PHE A 54 -7.54 1.32 -5.08
CA PHE A 54 -8.41 0.17 -5.27
C PHE A 54 -8.86 -0.39 -3.93
N THR A 55 -10.05 -0.97 -3.89
CA THR A 55 -10.58 -1.62 -2.68
C THR A 55 -10.63 -3.11 -2.92
N PHE A 56 -9.83 -3.85 -2.16
CA PHE A 56 -9.89 -5.29 -2.10
C PHE A 56 -10.98 -5.72 -1.11
N HIS A 57 -11.82 -6.66 -1.52
CA HIS A 57 -12.84 -7.30 -0.69
C HIS A 57 -12.73 -8.82 -0.87
N SER A 58 -12.34 -9.55 0.18
CA SER A 58 -12.36 -11.03 0.18
C SER A 58 -12.30 -11.56 1.60
N GLY A 59 -13.05 -12.62 1.91
CA GLY A 59 -12.96 -13.34 3.20
C GLY A 59 -13.14 -12.45 4.44
N GLY A 60 -14.00 -11.43 4.38
CA GLY A 60 -14.18 -10.44 5.46
C GLY A 60 -13.15 -9.30 5.49
N TRP A 61 -12.08 -9.40 4.71
CA TRP A 61 -11.11 -8.32 4.56
C TRP A 61 -11.65 -7.21 3.68
N ARG A 62 -11.40 -5.98 4.11
CA ARG A 62 -11.58 -4.79 3.28
C ARG A 62 -10.32 -3.95 3.38
N ILE A 63 -9.54 -3.95 2.30
CA ILE A 63 -8.21 -3.33 2.27
C ILE A 63 -8.19 -2.30 1.14
N HIS A 64 -7.85 -1.07 1.46
CA HIS A 64 -7.58 -0.04 0.46
C HIS A 64 -6.12 -0.13 0.04
N LEU A 65 -5.89 -0.40 -1.24
CA LEU A 65 -4.58 -0.44 -1.85
C LEU A 65 -4.37 0.83 -2.67
N THR A 66 -3.29 1.56 -2.40
CA THR A 66 -2.93 2.75 -3.17
C THR A 66 -1.55 2.56 -3.82
N PHE A 67 -1.51 2.77 -5.14
CA PHE A 67 -0.34 2.57 -5.99
C PHE A 67 0.28 3.92 -6.35
N PHE A 68 1.50 4.16 -5.89
CA PHE A 68 2.26 5.36 -6.16
C PHE A 68 3.38 5.08 -7.16
N PRO A 69 3.53 5.83 -8.26
CA PRO A 69 4.68 5.67 -9.15
C PRO A 69 5.98 6.00 -8.39
N THR A 70 7.02 5.16 -8.54
CA THR A 70 8.33 5.41 -7.91
C THR A 70 9.21 6.35 -8.73
N ASP A 71 8.94 6.49 -10.03
CA ASP A 71 9.70 7.33 -10.98
C ASP A 71 9.18 8.77 -11.06
N ARG A 72 8.10 9.09 -10.35
CA ARG A 72 7.54 10.45 -10.31
C ARG A 72 7.50 10.94 -8.87
N VAL A 73 7.84 12.21 -8.66
CA VAL A 73 7.65 12.87 -7.37
C VAL A 73 6.19 12.67 -6.99
N VAL A 74 5.96 11.92 -5.92
CA VAL A 74 4.63 11.69 -5.36
C VAL A 74 3.99 13.06 -5.14
N ASP A 75 2.78 13.25 -5.69
CA ASP A 75 2.02 14.50 -5.56
C ASP A 75 2.01 14.94 -4.07
N GLU A 76 2.18 16.23 -3.80
CA GLU A 76 2.47 16.75 -2.45
C GLU A 76 1.41 16.33 -1.41
N ARG A 77 0.19 16.02 -1.87
CA ARG A 77 -0.93 15.50 -1.08
C ARG A 77 -0.72 14.08 -0.54
N TYR A 78 0.18 13.31 -1.14
CA TYR A 78 0.53 11.94 -0.78
C TYR A 78 1.98 11.80 -0.30
N ALA A 79 2.77 12.87 -0.36
CA ALA A 79 4.08 12.90 0.25
C ALA A 79 3.93 12.68 1.76
N LEU A 80 4.35 11.51 2.24
CA LEU A 80 4.61 11.28 3.66
C LEU A 80 5.62 12.34 4.10
N LYS A 81 5.15 13.45 4.68
CA LYS A 81 6.01 14.39 5.38
C LYS A 81 6.57 13.62 6.57
N ASN A 82 7.74 13.02 6.38
CA ASN A 82 8.59 12.55 7.46
C ASN A 82 8.86 13.75 8.38
N LYS A 83 7.97 14.00 9.34
CA LYS A 83 8.30 14.77 10.52
C LYS A 83 9.29 13.90 11.28
N MET A 84 10.57 14.05 10.95
CA MET A 84 11.63 13.68 11.88
C MET A 84 11.33 14.47 13.16
N ILE A 85 10.77 13.80 14.17
CA ILE A 85 10.78 14.32 15.53
C ILE A 85 12.25 14.28 15.94
N LYS A 86 12.98 15.37 15.67
CA LYS A 86 14.27 15.60 16.32
C LYS A 86 13.96 15.62 17.81
N TRP A 87 14.35 14.57 18.53
CA TRP A 87 14.50 14.63 19.97
C TRP A 87 15.54 15.71 20.28
N GLY A 88 15.05 16.93 20.46
CA GLY A 88 15.81 18.01 21.04
C GLY A 88 16.23 17.57 22.43
N LYS A 89 17.54 17.41 22.61
CA LYS A 89 18.21 17.16 23.88
C LYS A 89 17.57 17.99 25.01
N TYR A 90 16.87 17.34 25.93
CA TYR A 90 16.58 17.95 27.22
C TYR A 90 17.88 17.95 28.02
N LYS A 91 18.57 19.11 28.04
CA LYS A 91 19.45 19.48 29.14
C LYS A 91 18.63 20.33 30.11
N LYS A 92 18.48 19.87 31.34
CA LYS A 92 18.43 20.74 32.50
C LYS A 92 19.09 20.04 33.67
#